data_AF-A0A1D7WAA6-F1
#
_entry.id   AF-A0A1D7WAA6-F1
#
_cell.length_a   1.000
_cell.length_b   1.000
_cell.length_c   1.000
_cell.angle_alpha   90.00
_cell.angle_beta   90.00
_cell.angle_gamma   90.00
#
_symmetry.space_group_name_H-M   'P 1'
#
loop_
_entity.id
_entity.type
_entity.pdbx_description
1 polymer ?
#
loop_
_entity_poly.entity_id
_entity_poly.type
_entity_poly.pdbx_seq_one_letter_code
_entity_poly.pdbx_strand_id
1 'polypeptide(L)'
;MNNDNYSQTEDSIHATSLSDEQCSNYQYFADKDINITDYPDVINNYSFEQSLEDYSEKIKLYSCVKQKKLQCEFYSNMFTSEKSNIVIEDKDDEYEELSLIAESFNIDVNSTIISHKLILQDLNIPEEILNELLCLQYERANFCKTLIKLKNDKIVSIHTCYDLKNKDIYNSITDYMSTIIVEKYLKYKTFNLKQQQRIKDILLHNFLFYNAYFC
;
A
#
# COMPACT_ATOMS: atom_id res chain seq x y z
N MET A 1 29.87 36.31 32.60
CA MET A 1 30.25 35.25 31.65
C MET A 1 29.11 34.26 31.67
N ASN A 2 28.12 34.46 30.80
CA ASN A 2 26.90 33.66 30.81
C ASN A 2 27.07 32.48 29.86
N ASN A 3 26.84 31.29 30.41
CA ASN A 3 26.44 30.10 29.65
C ASN A 3 25.10 30.40 28.99
N ASP A 4 24.98 30.19 27.69
CA ASP A 4 23.68 29.94 27.07
C ASP A 4 23.81 28.76 26.12
N ASN A 5 23.33 27.62 26.63
CA ASN A 5 22.91 26.45 25.88
C ASN A 5 21.85 26.89 24.86
N TYR A 6 22.06 26.61 23.57
CA TYR A 6 20.93 26.52 22.65
C TYR A 6 20.58 25.06 22.44
N SER A 7 19.51 24.71 23.14
CA SER A 7 18.73 23.48 23.08
C SER A 7 18.25 23.20 21.67
N GLN A 8 18.25 21.90 21.35
CA GLN A 8 17.50 21.28 20.28
C GLN A 8 16.02 21.70 20.36
N THR A 9 15.41 21.94 19.21
CA THR A 9 13.96 21.75 19.00
C THR A 9 13.83 20.65 17.97
N GLU A 10 13.62 19.43 18.46
CA GLU A 10 13.01 18.35 17.70
C GLU A 10 11.55 18.76 17.45
N ASP A 11 11.23 19.11 16.20
CA ASP A 11 9.84 19.27 15.77
C ASP A 11 9.18 17.90 15.75
N SER A 12 8.63 17.52 16.90
CA SER A 12 7.71 16.39 17.06
C SER A 12 6.47 16.66 16.22
N ILE A 13 6.38 16.03 15.05
CA ILE A 13 5.16 15.96 14.25
C ILE A 13 4.14 15.17 15.07
N HIS A 14 3.23 15.87 15.74
CA HIS A 14 2.01 15.26 16.27
C HIS A 14 1.13 14.87 15.08
N ALA A 15 1.23 13.61 14.66
CA ALA A 15 0.19 12.96 13.87
C ALA A 15 -1.14 13.19 14.59
N THR A 16 -2.06 13.88 13.93
CA THR A 16 -3.39 14.13 14.47
C THR A 16 -4.13 12.81 14.36
N SER A 17 -4.10 12.01 15.42
CA SER A 17 -4.77 10.73 15.48
C SER A 17 -6.26 10.92 15.16
N LEU A 18 -6.72 10.35 14.05
CA LEU A 18 -8.15 10.16 13.80
C LEU A 18 -8.76 9.43 15.01
N SER A 19 -9.99 9.79 15.40
CA SER A 19 -10.67 9.09 16.50
C SER A 19 -10.93 7.62 16.11
N ASP A 20 -10.86 6.70 17.07
CA ASP A 20 -11.14 5.25 16.85
C ASP A 20 -12.45 4.99 16.09
N GLU A 21 -13.45 5.85 16.29
CA GLU A 21 -14.78 5.79 15.66
C GLU A 21 -14.79 6.23 14.18
N GLN A 22 -13.80 7.02 13.76
CA GLN A 22 -13.59 7.36 12.36
C GLN A 22 -12.91 6.19 11.64
N CYS A 23 -11.93 5.51 12.24
CA CYS A 23 -11.28 4.37 11.62
C CYS A 23 -12.17 3.12 11.48
N SER A 24 -13.13 2.90 12.39
CA SER A 24 -13.94 1.68 12.47
C SER A 24 -15.04 1.54 11.41
N ASN A 25 -15.30 2.58 10.61
CA ASN A 25 -16.42 2.61 9.64
C ASN A 25 -16.03 2.36 8.18
N TYR A 26 -14.78 1.96 7.90
CA TYR A 26 -14.32 1.86 6.52
C TYR A 26 -14.22 0.41 6.02
N GLN A 27 -15.05 0.11 5.02
CA GLN A 27 -15.05 -1.17 4.31
C GLN A 27 -13.81 -1.35 3.44
N TYR A 28 -13.24 -2.53 3.53
CA TYR A 28 -12.14 -3.01 2.70
C TYR A 28 -12.59 -3.09 1.24
N PHE A 29 -11.82 -2.61 0.26
CA PHE A 29 -12.19 -2.81 -1.16
C PHE A 29 -12.14 -4.30 -1.58
N ALA A 30 -11.49 -5.18 -0.80
CA ALA A 30 -11.65 -6.63 -0.97
C ALA A 30 -12.88 -7.24 -0.26
N ASP A 31 -13.83 -6.38 0.12
CA ASP A 31 -15.26 -6.69 0.35
C ASP A 31 -16.09 -6.58 -0.95
N LYS A 32 -15.48 -6.50 -2.14
CA LYS A 32 -16.11 -7.27 -3.24
C LYS A 32 -16.14 -8.71 -2.71
N ASP A 33 -17.34 -9.25 -2.50
CA ASP A 33 -17.65 -10.58 -1.97
C ASP A 33 -17.00 -11.72 -2.78
N ILE A 34 -15.67 -11.71 -2.96
CA ILE A 34 -14.91 -12.79 -3.55
C ILE A 34 -14.91 -13.87 -2.49
N ASN A 35 -15.81 -14.82 -2.68
CA ASN A 35 -15.92 -16.00 -1.86
C ASN A 35 -14.73 -16.92 -2.18
N ILE A 36 -13.92 -17.18 -1.16
CA ILE A 36 -12.71 -17.98 -1.31
C ILE A 36 -13.02 -19.39 -1.83
N THR A 37 -14.22 -19.91 -1.55
CA THR A 37 -14.64 -21.25 -1.97
C THR A 37 -14.77 -21.41 -3.48
N ASP A 38 -14.89 -20.30 -4.22
CA ASP A 38 -15.04 -20.32 -5.68
C ASP A 38 -13.71 -20.54 -6.41
N TYR A 39 -12.59 -20.57 -5.67
CA TYR A 39 -11.22 -20.71 -6.19
C TYR A 39 -10.47 -21.87 -5.52
N PRO A 40 -10.99 -23.11 -5.64
CA PRO A 40 -10.41 -24.27 -4.98
C PRO A 40 -8.96 -24.52 -5.40
N ASP A 41 -8.59 -24.20 -6.65
CA ASP A 41 -7.21 -24.38 -7.14
C ASP A 41 -6.22 -23.46 -6.43
N VAL A 42 -6.62 -22.24 -6.08
CA VAL A 42 -5.75 -21.31 -5.33
C VAL A 42 -5.55 -21.82 -3.91
N ILE A 43 -6.63 -22.29 -3.26
CA ILE A 43 -6.57 -22.85 -1.91
C ILE A 43 -5.71 -24.12 -1.88
N ASN A 44 -5.96 -25.06 -2.81
CA ASN A 44 -5.30 -26.36 -2.83
C ASN A 44 -3.80 -26.27 -3.11
N ASN A 45 -3.37 -25.24 -3.85
CA ASN A 45 -1.96 -25.01 -4.18
C ASN A 45 -1.30 -23.94 -3.30
N TYR A 46 -2.00 -23.43 -2.29
CA TYR A 46 -1.47 -22.41 -1.41
C TYR A 46 -0.33 -22.94 -0.54
N SER A 47 0.76 -22.18 -0.51
CA SER A 47 1.85 -22.34 0.45
C SER A 47 2.21 -20.95 0.98
N PHE A 48 2.21 -20.80 2.30
CA PHE A 48 2.57 -19.54 2.95
C PHE A 48 3.95 -19.06 2.51
N GLU A 49 5.00 -19.87 2.66
CA GLU A 49 6.36 -19.50 2.28
C GLU A 49 6.49 -19.13 0.80
N GLN A 50 5.91 -19.94 -0.09
CA GLN A 50 6.02 -19.71 -1.54
C GLN A 50 5.27 -18.44 -1.95
N SER A 51 4.10 -18.18 -1.34
CA SER A 51 3.31 -16.98 -1.63
C SER A 51 3.99 -15.73 -1.09
N LEU A 52 4.59 -15.79 0.11
CA LEU A 52 5.39 -14.69 0.66
C LEU A 52 6.61 -14.38 -0.24
N GLU A 53 7.28 -15.43 -0.72
CA GLU A 53 8.43 -15.30 -1.61
C GLU A 53 8.03 -14.67 -2.94
N ASP A 54 7.05 -15.26 -3.62
CA ASP A 54 6.60 -14.81 -4.93
C ASP A 54 6.14 -13.35 -4.92
N TYR A 55 5.39 -12.94 -3.89
CA TYR A 55 4.96 -11.56 -3.75
C TYR A 55 6.13 -10.61 -3.46
N SER A 56 7.01 -10.96 -2.53
CA SER A 56 8.17 -10.13 -2.20
C SER A 56 9.12 -9.94 -3.39
N GLU A 57 9.31 -10.97 -4.23
CA GLU A 57 10.10 -10.82 -5.45
C GLU A 57 9.43 -9.85 -6.45
N LYS A 58 8.09 -9.87 -6.58
CA LYS A 58 7.36 -8.91 -7.42
C LYS A 58 7.47 -7.47 -6.93
N ILE A 59 7.44 -7.23 -5.61
CA ILE A 59 7.61 -5.87 -5.03
C ILE A 59 8.95 -5.26 -5.47
N LYS A 60 10.03 -6.05 -5.55
CA LYS A 60 11.36 -5.55 -5.94
C LYS A 60 11.43 -5.08 -7.39
N LEU A 61 10.44 -5.41 -8.21
CA LEU A 61 10.39 -5.05 -9.62
C LEU A 61 9.71 -3.70 -9.88
N TYR A 62 9.23 -3.03 -8.83
CA TYR A 62 8.74 -1.66 -8.96
C TYR A 62 9.87 -0.72 -9.39
N SER A 63 9.61 0.02 -10.46
CA SER A 63 10.41 1.19 -10.81
C SER A 63 9.94 2.40 -10.00
N CYS A 64 10.82 3.38 -9.83
CA CYS A 64 10.50 4.66 -9.20
C CYS A 64 10.99 5.77 -10.12
N VAL A 65 10.07 6.60 -10.60
CA VAL A 65 10.38 7.67 -11.58
C VAL A 65 9.75 8.97 -11.12
N LYS A 66 10.51 10.06 -11.21
CA LYS A 66 9.97 11.42 -11.06
C LYS A 66 9.45 11.90 -12.40
N GLN A 67 8.23 12.41 -12.42
CA GLN A 67 7.60 12.92 -13.62
C GLN A 67 6.53 13.96 -13.29
N LYS A 68 6.05 14.68 -14.31
CA LYS A 68 4.99 15.66 -14.10
C LYS A 68 3.66 14.97 -13.82
N LYS A 69 2.75 15.64 -13.10
CA LYS A 69 1.40 15.14 -12.76
C LYS A 69 0.67 14.47 -13.93
N LEU A 70 0.66 15.10 -15.11
CA LEU A 70 -0.03 14.58 -16.31
C LEU A 70 0.63 13.34 -16.93
N GLN A 71 1.89 13.06 -16.58
CA GLN A 71 2.65 11.92 -17.07
C GLN A 71 2.47 10.68 -16.16
N CYS A 72 2.05 10.87 -14.91
CA CYS A 72 1.64 9.78 -14.04
C CYS A 72 0.42 9.06 -14.59
N GLU A 73 0.47 7.73 -14.55
CA GLU A 73 -0.52 6.86 -15.15
C GLU A 73 -1.89 6.97 -14.47
N PHE A 74 -1.92 7.12 -13.14
CA PHE A 74 -3.17 7.38 -12.42
C PHE A 74 -3.90 8.61 -12.98
N TYR A 75 -3.18 9.73 -13.07
CA TYR A 75 -3.77 10.99 -13.49
C TYR A 75 -4.09 10.99 -14.99
N SER A 76 -3.19 10.50 -15.84
CA SER A 76 -3.43 10.38 -17.29
C SER A 76 -4.69 9.56 -17.61
N ASN A 77 -4.96 8.48 -16.86
CA ASN A 77 -6.19 7.66 -17.01
C ASN A 77 -7.45 8.40 -16.54
N MET A 78 -7.38 9.11 -15.40
CA MET A 78 -8.50 9.92 -14.92
C MET A 78 -8.86 11.08 -15.86
N PHE A 79 -7.91 11.54 -16.69
CA PHE A 79 -8.15 12.58 -17.70
C PHE A 79 -8.66 12.05 -19.04
N THR A 80 -8.13 10.91 -19.50
CA THR A 80 -8.50 10.32 -20.79
C THR A 80 -9.87 9.65 -20.76
N SER A 81 -10.33 9.21 -19.59
CA SER A 81 -11.73 8.83 -19.40
C SER A 81 -12.62 10.08 -19.39
N GLU A 82 -13.47 10.22 -20.40
CA GLU A 82 -14.29 11.41 -20.78
C GLU A 82 -15.34 11.89 -19.75
N LYS A 83 -15.01 11.99 -18.45
CA LYS A 83 -15.93 12.41 -17.38
C LYS A 83 -15.52 13.65 -16.58
N SER A 84 -14.40 14.30 -16.89
CA SER A 84 -13.88 15.37 -16.04
C SER A 84 -13.86 16.74 -16.71
N ASN A 85 -14.89 17.56 -16.41
CA ASN A 85 -14.78 19.04 -16.42
C ASN A 85 -13.82 19.54 -15.32
N ILE A 86 -12.81 18.75 -14.93
CA ILE A 86 -11.91 19.04 -13.82
C ILE A 86 -10.87 20.01 -14.35
N VAL A 87 -10.93 21.26 -13.87
CA VAL A 87 -9.85 22.22 -14.03
C VAL A 87 -8.63 21.66 -13.33
N ILE A 88 -7.58 21.37 -14.10
CA ILE A 88 -6.33 20.84 -13.54
C ILE A 88 -5.52 22.03 -13.03
N GLU A 89 -5.60 22.26 -11.73
CA GLU A 89 -4.61 23.03 -11.01
C GLU A 89 -3.30 22.24 -10.96
N ASP A 90 -2.19 22.96 -11.12
CA ASP A 90 -0.82 22.47 -10.90
C ASP A 90 -0.38 21.31 -11.81
N LYS A 91 -0.54 21.47 -13.13
CA LYS A 91 -0.09 20.50 -14.16
C LYS A 91 1.42 20.26 -14.16
N ASP A 92 2.18 21.24 -13.69
CA ASP A 92 3.64 21.23 -13.66
C ASP A 92 4.20 20.71 -12.33
N ASP A 93 3.36 20.37 -11.36
CA ASP A 93 3.81 19.73 -10.12
C ASP A 93 4.54 18.43 -10.43
N GLU A 94 5.65 18.22 -9.72
CA GLU A 94 6.45 17.01 -9.80
C GLU A 94 5.87 15.95 -8.88
N TYR A 95 5.71 14.74 -9.42
CA TYR A 95 5.24 13.56 -8.71
C TYR A 95 6.31 12.49 -8.78
N GLU A 96 6.34 11.65 -7.76
CA GLU A 96 7.08 10.39 -7.78
C GLU A 96 6.07 9.27 -8.06
N GLU A 97 6.36 8.43 -9.06
CA GLU A 97 5.53 7.29 -9.43
C GLU A 97 6.31 6.00 -9.23
N LEU A 98 5.73 5.12 -8.42
CA LEU A 98 6.12 3.74 -8.22
C LEU A 98 5.30 2.87 -9.20
N SER A 99 5.96 2.18 -10.11
CA SER A 99 5.29 1.45 -11.19
C SER A 99 5.77 0.01 -11.31
N LEU A 100 4.84 -0.94 -11.39
CA LEU A 100 5.08 -2.33 -11.75
C LEU A 100 4.33 -2.65 -13.05
N ILE A 101 5.07 -3.02 -14.09
CA ILE A 101 4.49 -3.61 -15.31
C ILE A 101 4.41 -5.11 -15.10
N ALA A 102 3.18 -5.65 -15.11
CA ALA A 102 2.85 -7.00 -14.69
C ALA A 102 2.28 -7.91 -15.78
N GLU A 103 2.13 -7.42 -17.02
CA GLU A 103 1.52 -8.18 -18.13
C GLU A 103 2.22 -9.54 -18.37
N SER A 104 3.54 -9.61 -18.19
CA SER A 104 4.33 -10.84 -18.37
C SER A 104 4.15 -11.87 -17.25
N PHE A 105 3.64 -11.47 -16.08
CA PHE A 105 3.46 -12.37 -14.94
C PHE A 105 2.12 -13.12 -14.98
N ASN A 106 1.20 -12.74 -15.86
CA ASN A 106 -0.14 -13.34 -15.98
C ASN A 106 -0.89 -13.40 -14.62
N ILE A 107 -0.79 -12.33 -13.83
CA ILE A 107 -1.33 -12.26 -12.47
C ILE A 107 -2.85 -12.11 -12.54
N ASP A 108 -3.57 -13.11 -12.04
CA ASP A 108 -5.02 -13.07 -11.91
C ASP A 108 -5.45 -12.23 -10.70
N VAL A 109 -6.31 -11.22 -10.90
CA VAL A 109 -6.67 -10.27 -9.83
C VAL A 109 -7.38 -10.97 -8.67
N ASN A 110 -8.30 -11.88 -8.96
CA ASN A 110 -9.07 -12.58 -7.93
C ASN A 110 -8.19 -13.58 -7.18
N SER A 111 -7.35 -14.32 -7.90
CA SER A 111 -6.38 -15.22 -7.28
C SER A 111 -5.40 -14.47 -6.37
N THR A 112 -4.92 -13.28 -6.79
CA THR A 112 -4.07 -12.44 -5.93
C THR A 112 -4.80 -11.98 -4.67
N ILE A 113 -6.04 -11.49 -4.79
CA ILE A 113 -6.84 -11.11 -3.62
C ILE A 113 -7.02 -12.30 -2.66
N ILE A 114 -7.27 -13.49 -3.18
CA ILE A 114 -7.44 -14.69 -2.37
C ILE A 114 -6.13 -15.11 -1.71
N SER A 115 -5.02 -15.12 -2.44
CA SER A 115 -3.70 -15.38 -1.86
C SER A 115 -3.37 -14.39 -0.75
N HIS A 116 -3.74 -13.11 -0.88
CA HIS A 116 -3.58 -12.12 0.20
C HIS A 116 -4.45 -12.47 1.40
N LYS A 117 -5.72 -12.82 1.20
CA LYS A 117 -6.62 -13.25 2.29
C LYS A 117 -6.03 -14.46 3.03
N LEU A 118 -5.50 -15.45 2.32
CA LEU A 118 -4.85 -16.62 2.92
C LEU A 118 -3.58 -16.25 3.70
N ILE A 119 -2.71 -15.39 3.15
CA ILE A 119 -1.54 -14.88 3.88
C ILE A 119 -1.95 -14.18 5.17
N LEU A 120 -2.95 -13.29 5.13
CA LEU A 120 -3.41 -12.58 6.31
C LEU A 120 -4.01 -13.51 7.37
N GLN A 121 -4.74 -14.55 6.95
CA GLN A 121 -5.26 -15.60 7.84
C GLN A 121 -4.13 -16.36 8.53
N ASP A 122 -3.11 -16.79 7.79
CA ASP A 122 -1.95 -17.50 8.35
C ASP A 122 -1.10 -16.63 9.29
N LEU A 123 -0.98 -15.34 8.98
CA LEU A 123 -0.32 -14.39 9.85
C LEU A 123 -1.06 -14.21 11.19
N ASN A 124 -2.39 -14.37 11.19
CA ASN A 124 -3.24 -14.22 12.37
C ASN A 124 -2.84 -12.95 13.18
N ILE A 125 -2.88 -11.82 12.49
CA ILE A 125 -2.49 -10.51 13.04
C ILE A 125 -3.58 -10.08 14.04
N PRO A 126 -3.21 -9.65 15.26
CA PRO A 126 -4.17 -9.10 16.20
C PRO A 126 -4.97 -7.95 15.58
N GLU A 127 -6.28 -7.94 15.81
CA GLU A 127 -7.21 -6.96 15.25
C GLU A 127 -6.83 -5.52 15.60
N GLU A 128 -6.34 -5.27 16.83
CA GLU A 128 -5.82 -3.97 17.26
C GLU A 128 -4.71 -3.45 16.33
N ILE A 129 -3.75 -4.32 15.99
CA ILE A 129 -2.64 -3.96 15.10
C ILE A 129 -3.15 -3.72 13.68
N LEU A 130 -4.09 -4.54 13.21
CA LEU A 130 -4.70 -4.38 11.90
C LEU A 130 -5.42 -3.03 11.79
N ASN A 131 -6.20 -2.66 12.81
CA ASN A 131 -6.93 -1.39 12.88
C ASN A 131 -5.98 -0.18 12.90
N GLU A 132 -4.89 -0.23 13.67
CA GLU A 132 -3.87 0.83 13.63
C GLU A 132 -3.25 1.01 12.24
N LEU A 133 -2.90 -0.10 11.58
CA LEU A 133 -2.32 -0.06 10.23
C LEU A 133 -3.32 0.45 9.19
N LEU A 134 -4.61 0.13 9.36
CA LEU A 134 -5.68 0.67 8.53
C LEU A 134 -5.82 2.18 8.68
N CYS A 135 -5.84 2.71 9.92
CA CYS A 135 -5.86 4.16 10.16
C CYS A 135 -4.71 4.86 9.43
N LEU A 136 -3.48 4.35 9.58
CA LEU A 136 -2.32 4.91 8.91
C LEU A 136 -2.38 4.79 7.39
N GLN A 137 -2.94 3.70 6.86
CA GLN A 137 -3.16 3.58 5.43
C GLN A 137 -4.14 4.64 4.90
N TYR A 138 -5.19 4.97 5.65
CA TYR A 138 -6.10 6.06 5.27
C TYR A 138 -5.40 7.41 5.27
N GLU A 139 -4.59 7.69 6.29
CA GLU A 139 -3.75 8.89 6.30
C GLU A 139 -2.81 8.92 5.10
N ARG A 140 -2.12 7.81 4.80
CA ARG A 140 -1.23 7.67 3.64
C ARG A 140 -1.94 7.92 2.32
N ALA A 141 -3.18 7.47 2.17
CA ALA A 141 -3.98 7.62 0.95
C ALA A 141 -4.46 9.05 0.67
N ASN A 142 -4.32 9.97 1.63
CA ASN A 142 -4.50 11.40 1.37
C ASN A 142 -3.35 11.98 0.54
N PHE A 143 -2.18 11.36 0.60
CA PHE A 143 -0.96 11.84 -0.04
C PHE A 143 -0.54 11.03 -1.27
N CYS A 144 -1.04 9.81 -1.43
CA CYS A 144 -0.81 8.99 -2.61
C CYS A 144 -2.11 8.54 -3.29
N LYS A 145 -2.01 8.15 -4.56
CA LYS A 145 -3.07 7.51 -5.34
C LYS A 145 -2.52 6.25 -5.99
N THR A 146 -3.30 5.16 -5.97
CA THR A 146 -2.93 3.89 -6.59
C THR A 146 -3.88 3.57 -7.74
N LEU A 147 -3.33 3.21 -8.89
CA LEU A 147 -4.01 2.70 -10.08
C LEU A 147 -3.62 1.23 -10.28
N ILE A 148 -4.58 0.37 -10.56
CA ILE A 148 -4.36 -1.02 -10.98
C ILE A 148 -5.08 -1.20 -12.32
N LYS A 149 -4.30 -1.40 -13.39
CA LYS A 149 -4.85 -1.66 -14.73
C LYS A 149 -5.08 -3.15 -14.91
N LEU A 150 -6.27 -3.50 -15.40
CA LEU A 150 -6.72 -4.85 -15.65
C LEU A 150 -6.95 -5.09 -17.14
N LYS A 151 -6.78 -6.34 -17.56
CA LYS A 151 -7.18 -6.82 -18.89
C LYS A 151 -7.57 -8.29 -18.77
N ASN A 152 -8.83 -8.61 -19.08
CA ASN A 152 -9.38 -9.96 -18.92
C ASN A 152 -9.10 -10.55 -17.52
N ASP A 153 -9.42 -9.78 -16.47
CA ASP A 153 -9.19 -10.12 -15.06
C ASP A 153 -7.71 -10.34 -14.66
N LYS A 154 -6.77 -10.00 -15.55
CA LYS A 154 -5.33 -10.00 -15.24
C LYS A 154 -4.81 -8.61 -14.90
N ILE A 155 -3.95 -8.52 -13.89
CA ILE A 155 -3.24 -7.29 -13.55
C ILE A 155 -2.17 -7.04 -14.61
N VAL A 156 -2.33 -5.96 -15.37
CA VAL A 156 -1.40 -5.51 -16.42
C VAL A 156 -0.34 -4.60 -15.82
N SER A 157 -0.73 -3.72 -14.91
CA SER A 157 0.20 -2.85 -14.20
C SER A 157 -0.39 -2.28 -12.92
N ILE A 158 0.50 -1.85 -12.01
CA ILE A 158 0.17 -1.17 -10.76
C ILE A 158 1.00 0.11 -10.70
N HIS A 159 0.37 1.24 -10.41
CA HIS A 159 1.01 2.54 -10.31
C HIS A 159 0.59 3.22 -9.03
N THR A 160 1.54 3.64 -8.20
CA THR A 160 1.28 4.47 -7.02
C THR A 160 2.00 5.80 -7.21
N CYS A 161 1.26 6.90 -7.19
CA CYS A 161 1.82 8.24 -7.37
C CYS A 161 1.55 9.12 -6.15
N TYR A 162 2.50 9.99 -5.82
CA TYR A 162 2.35 11.04 -4.82
C TYR A 162 3.11 12.28 -5.24
N ASP A 163 2.63 13.44 -4.79
CA ASP A 163 3.29 14.72 -5.02
C ASP A 163 4.66 14.72 -4.31
N LEU A 164 5.70 15.16 -5.01
CA LEU A 164 7.05 15.19 -4.47
C LEU A 164 7.15 16.06 -3.21
N LYS A 165 6.32 17.11 -3.08
CA LYS A 165 6.28 17.94 -1.85
C LYS A 165 5.76 17.20 -0.62
N ASN A 166 5.00 16.12 -0.83
CA ASN A 166 4.45 15.27 0.24
C ASN A 166 5.32 14.04 0.53
N LYS A 167 6.49 13.90 -0.12
CA LYS A 167 7.36 12.74 0.01
C LYS A 167 7.73 12.42 1.46
N ASP A 168 8.12 13.43 2.24
CA ASP A 168 8.56 13.23 3.62
C ASP A 168 7.40 12.78 4.52
N ILE A 169 6.19 13.30 4.29
CA ILE A 169 4.98 12.89 5.00
C ILE A 169 4.62 11.44 4.63
N TYR A 170 4.63 11.11 3.34
CA TYR A 170 4.35 9.75 2.86
C TYR A 170 5.35 8.72 3.43
N ASN A 171 6.64 9.06 3.44
CA ASN A 171 7.69 8.21 4.00
C ASN A 171 7.53 8.06 5.51
N SER A 172 7.27 9.16 6.23
CA SER A 172 7.06 9.12 7.67
C SER A 172 5.91 8.20 8.08
N ILE A 173 4.76 8.27 7.38
CA ILE A 173 3.62 7.36 7.64
C ILE A 173 4.03 5.90 7.34
N THR A 174 4.72 5.66 6.21
CA THR A 174 5.17 4.31 5.82
C THR A 174 6.17 3.74 6.83
N ASP A 175 7.11 4.54 7.33
CA ASP A 175 8.08 4.16 8.35
C ASP A 175 7.40 3.86 9.70
N TYR A 176 6.35 4.61 10.03
CA TYR A 176 5.57 4.36 11.24
C TYR A 176 4.75 3.06 11.14
N MET A 177 4.11 2.80 9.99
CA MET A 177 3.48 1.49 9.71
C MET A 177 4.50 0.34 9.83
N SER A 178 5.70 0.52 9.25
CA SER A 178 6.80 -0.44 9.36
C SER A 178 7.18 -0.69 10.82
N THR A 179 7.25 0.37 11.64
CA THR A 179 7.58 0.27 13.06
C THR A 179 6.52 -0.53 13.83
N ILE A 180 5.23 -0.30 13.57
CA ILE A 180 4.13 -1.09 14.17
C ILE A 180 4.26 -2.56 13.79
N ILE A 181 4.47 -2.86 12.50
CA ILE A 181 4.62 -4.24 12.01
C ILE A 181 5.80 -4.93 12.70
N VAL A 182 6.95 -4.27 12.81
CA VAL A 182 8.15 -4.88 13.40
C VAL A 182 8.00 -5.01 14.92
N GLU A 183 7.74 -3.91 15.61
CA GLU A 183 7.84 -3.86 17.07
C GLU A 183 6.61 -4.44 17.78
N LYS A 184 5.40 -4.22 17.25
CA LYS A 184 4.17 -4.71 17.88
C LYS A 184 3.79 -6.12 17.43
N TYR A 185 4.09 -6.50 16.19
CA TYR A 185 3.68 -7.80 15.64
C TYR A 185 4.85 -8.79 15.50
N LEU A 186 5.87 -8.50 14.68
CA LEU A 186 6.89 -9.49 14.30
C LEU A 186 7.87 -9.83 15.42
N LYS A 187 8.23 -8.87 16.27
CA LYS A 187 9.21 -9.03 17.36
C LYS A 187 8.93 -10.19 18.30
N TYR A 188 7.66 -10.54 18.48
CA TYR A 188 7.20 -11.59 19.40
C TYR A 188 6.82 -12.89 18.69
N LYS A 189 7.09 -13.02 17.38
CA LYS A 189 6.75 -14.18 16.55
C LYS A 189 8.00 -15.00 16.22
N THR A 190 7.80 -16.28 15.89
CA THR A 190 8.88 -17.24 15.59
C THR A 190 9.37 -17.20 14.14
N PHE A 191 9.11 -16.12 13.40
CA PHE A 191 9.56 -15.97 12.02
C PHE A 191 11.06 -15.67 11.96
N ASN A 192 11.77 -16.25 10.99
CA ASN A 192 13.15 -15.88 10.73
C ASN A 192 13.24 -14.48 10.06
N LEU A 193 14.43 -13.88 10.04
CA LEU A 193 14.63 -12.53 9.50
C LEU A 193 14.16 -12.37 8.04
N LYS A 194 14.36 -13.39 7.20
CA LYS A 194 13.92 -13.37 5.80
C LYS A 194 12.39 -13.33 5.71
N GLN A 195 11.70 -14.15 6.52
CA GLN A 195 10.25 -14.14 6.62
C GLN A 195 9.73 -12.82 7.18
N GLN A 196 10.32 -12.30 8.25
CA GLN A 196 9.92 -11.02 8.85
C GLN A 196 9.98 -9.87 7.82
N GLN A 197 11.06 -9.79 7.04
CA GLN A 197 11.18 -8.79 5.98
C GLN A 197 10.09 -8.95 4.91
N ARG A 198 9.86 -10.19 4.43
CA ARG A 198 8.81 -10.48 3.44
C ARG A 198 7.41 -10.13 3.94
N ILE A 199 7.11 -10.46 5.19
CA ILE A 199 5.82 -10.14 5.83
C ILE A 199 5.63 -8.63 5.91
N LYS A 200 6.66 -7.89 6.34
CA LYS A 200 6.61 -6.42 6.35
C LYS A 200 6.32 -5.85 4.96
N ASP A 201 7.05 -6.30 3.94
CA ASP A 201 6.90 -5.81 2.57
C ASP A 201 5.48 -6.07 2.04
N ILE A 202 4.95 -7.28 2.28
CA ILE A 202 3.58 -7.65 1.90
C ILE A 202 2.55 -6.81 2.62
N LEU A 203 2.67 -6.61 3.93
CA LEU A 203 1.69 -5.83 4.68
C LEU A 203 1.68 -4.37 4.20
N LEU A 204 2.84 -3.72 4.11
CA LEU A 204 2.94 -2.34 3.63
C LEU A 204 2.35 -2.17 2.23
N HIS A 205 2.57 -3.14 1.35
CA HIS A 205 2.11 -3.10 -0.03
C HIS A 205 0.61 -3.45 -0.15
N ASN A 206 0.13 -4.48 0.55
CA ASN A 206 -1.27 -4.90 0.57
C ASN A 206 -2.20 -3.75 0.95
N PHE A 207 -1.80 -2.90 1.90
CA PHE A 207 -2.59 -1.73 2.27
C PHE A 207 -2.78 -0.73 1.12
N LEU A 208 -1.87 -0.64 0.15
CA LEU A 208 -2.03 0.24 -1.02
C LEU A 208 -3.22 -0.17 -1.90
N PHE A 209 -3.64 -1.44 -1.87
CA PHE A 209 -4.79 -1.93 -2.62
C PHE A 209 -6.13 -1.48 -2.05
N TYR A 210 -6.19 -1.06 -0.78
CA TYR A 210 -7.45 -0.66 -0.14
C TYR A 210 -8.10 0.55 -0.81
N ASN A 211 -7.28 1.48 -1.30
CA ASN A 211 -7.73 2.73 -1.92
C ASN A 211 -7.34 2.80 -3.40
N ALA A 212 -7.12 1.65 -4.03
CA ALA A 212 -6.72 1.57 -5.42
C ALA A 212 -7.90 1.76 -6.37
N TYR A 213 -7.68 2.50 -7.44
CA TYR A 213 -8.59 2.58 -8.58
C TYR A 213 -8.29 1.43 -9.54
N PHE A 214 -9.29 0.60 -9.82
CA PHE A 214 -9.19 -0.52 -10.77
C PHE A 214 -9.84 -0.11 -12.10
N CYS A 215 -9.13 -0.24 -13.21
CA CYS A 215 -9.66 0.04 -14.55
C CYS A 215 -9.34 -1.03 -15.58
#